data_AF-A0A426T159-F1
#
_entry.id   AF-A0A426T159-F1
#
_cell.length_a   1.000
_cell.length_b   1.000
_cell.length_c   1.000
_cell.angle_alpha   90.00
_cell.angle_beta   90.00
_cell.angle_gamma   90.00
#
_symmetry.space_group_name_H-M   'P 1'
#
loop_
_entity.id
_entity.type
_entity.pdbx_description
1 polymer ?
#
loop_
_entity_poly.entity_id
_entity_poly.type
_entity_poly.pdbx_seq_one_letter_code
_entity_poly.pdbx_strand_id
1 'polypeptide(L)'
;MNIEEQNLQHVYVSPSDHPQGYQFIPKGNLVYKFVNSSDRLYFQRFYVFDDGTIVLDEVSQGQITIKSNNEFTVEGDFIRFV
;
A
#
# COMPACT_ATOMS: atom_id res chain seq x y z
N MET A 1 20.24 15.86 2.59
CA MET A 1 20.12 14.48 2.09
C MET A 1 18.64 14.14 2.22
N ASN A 2 17.91 14.10 1.10
CA ASN A 2 16.46 13.87 1.10
C ASN A 2 16.19 12.43 1.52
N ILE A 3 15.84 12.23 2.78
CA ILE A 3 15.41 10.95 3.36
C ILE A 3 13.98 10.59 2.86
N GLU A 4 13.34 11.50 2.12
CA GLU A 4 11.88 11.55 1.96
C GLU A 4 11.26 10.52 0.99
N GLU A 5 12.02 9.82 0.13
CA GLU A 5 11.40 8.92 -0.88
C GLU A 5 11.86 7.46 -0.88
N GLN A 6 12.87 7.07 -0.10
CA GLN A 6 13.32 5.66 -0.08
C GLN A 6 12.31 4.72 0.61
N ASN A 7 11.47 5.25 1.50
CA ASN A 7 10.55 4.43 2.31
C ASN A 7 9.31 3.93 1.53
N LEU A 8 9.10 4.30 0.28
CA LEU A 8 7.93 3.84 -0.52
C LEU A 8 8.30 3.61 -1.99
N GLN A 9 9.48 3.03 -2.22
CA GLN A 9 10.09 2.88 -3.56
C GLN A 9 9.49 1.76 -4.40
N HIS A 10 8.89 0.74 -3.78
CA HIS A 10 8.26 -0.37 -4.50
C HIS A 10 6.83 0.00 -4.81
N VAL A 11 6.49 0.13 -6.10
CA VAL A 11 5.19 0.66 -6.55
C VAL A 11 4.49 -0.33 -7.46
N TYR A 12 3.19 -0.52 -7.21
CA TYR A 12 2.29 -1.26 -8.09
C TYR A 12 1.04 -0.42 -8.37
N VAL A 13 0.62 -0.38 -9.63
CA VAL A 13 -0.55 0.38 -10.08
C VAL A 13 -1.49 -0.56 -10.82
N SER A 14 -2.76 -0.52 -10.48
CA SER A 14 -3.83 -1.30 -11.10
C SER A 14 -5.07 -0.44 -11.35
N PRO A 15 -5.94 -0.82 -12.30
CA PRO A 15 -7.27 -0.21 -12.42
C PRO A 15 -8.08 -0.40 -11.13
N SER A 16 -9.01 0.51 -10.84
CA SER A 16 -9.92 0.41 -9.67
C SER A 16 -11.04 -0.62 -9.82
N ASP A 17 -10.91 -1.57 -10.75
CA ASP A 17 -11.86 -2.66 -10.98
C ASP A 17 -11.80 -3.76 -9.90
N HIS A 18 -10.89 -3.63 -8.93
CA HIS A 18 -10.89 -4.40 -7.68
C HIS A 18 -11.64 -3.64 -6.55
N PRO A 19 -12.97 -3.79 -6.42
CA PRO A 19 -13.77 -3.03 -5.46
C PRO A 19 -13.42 -3.29 -3.99
N GLN A 20 -12.75 -4.42 -3.69
CA GLN A 20 -12.34 -4.77 -2.33
C GLN A 20 -10.89 -4.36 -2.02
N GLY A 21 -10.12 -3.90 -3.01
CA GLY A 21 -8.67 -3.72 -2.91
C GLY A 21 -7.91 -5.04 -2.76
N TYR A 22 -6.60 -4.95 -2.53
CA TYR A 22 -5.74 -6.12 -2.35
C TYR A 22 -5.67 -6.58 -0.89
N GLN A 23 -5.44 -7.87 -0.69
CA GLN A 23 -5.10 -8.44 0.62
C GLN A 23 -3.59 -8.47 0.81
N PHE A 24 -3.13 -7.92 1.93
CA PHE A 24 -1.70 -7.88 2.27
C PHE A 24 -1.31 -9.11 3.08
N ILE A 25 -0.25 -9.80 2.66
CA ILE A 25 0.42 -10.90 3.37
C ILE A 25 1.77 -10.37 3.87
N PRO A 26 1.80 -9.65 5.02
CA PRO A 26 3.03 -9.16 5.64
C PRO A 26 3.86 -10.31 6.25
N LYS A 27 5.14 -10.07 6.56
CA LYS A 27 5.92 -11.00 7.39
C LYS A 27 5.66 -10.76 8.88
N GLY A 28 5.35 -9.50 9.24
CA GLY A 28 5.03 -9.06 10.59
C GLY A 28 3.55 -8.91 10.90
N ASN A 29 3.24 -8.56 12.14
CA ASN A 29 1.89 -8.22 12.58
C ASN A 29 1.60 -6.74 12.35
N LEU A 30 0.33 -6.41 12.10
CA LEU A 30 -0.11 -5.02 11.97
C LEU A 30 0.02 -4.30 13.32
N VAL A 31 0.81 -3.23 13.37
CA VAL A 31 1.01 -2.40 14.57
C VAL A 31 0.18 -1.13 14.49
N TYR A 32 0.12 -0.52 13.31
CA TYR A 32 -0.58 0.74 13.12
C TYR A 32 -1.29 0.80 11.78
N LYS A 33 -2.49 1.38 11.79
CA LYS A 33 -3.28 1.66 10.60
C LYS A 33 -3.82 3.09 10.68
N PHE A 34 -3.57 3.85 9.63
CA PHE A 34 -4.10 5.21 9.47
C PHE A 34 -4.83 5.32 8.13
N VAL A 35 -5.93 6.07 8.13
CA VAL A 35 -6.75 6.31 6.95
C VAL A 35 -6.79 7.82 6.70
N ASN A 36 -6.48 8.22 5.47
CA ASN A 36 -6.61 9.58 5.01
C ASN A 36 -7.50 9.59 3.77
N SER A 37 -8.42 10.52 3.67
CA SER A 37 -9.32 10.60 2.52
C SER A 37 -9.73 12.03 2.27
N SER A 38 -9.91 12.35 0.99
CA SER A 38 -10.51 13.61 0.57
C SER A 38 -11.68 13.31 -0.35
N ASP A 39 -12.82 13.96 -0.07
CA ASP A 39 -14.06 13.76 -0.80
C ASP A 39 -13.83 13.86 -2.31
N ARG A 40 -14.11 12.76 -3.02
CA ARG A 40 -14.02 12.62 -4.48
C ARG A 40 -12.62 12.71 -5.08
N LEU A 41 -11.56 12.93 -4.30
CA LEU A 41 -10.19 13.02 -4.81
C LEU A 41 -9.41 11.74 -4.59
N TYR A 42 -9.38 11.26 -3.35
CA TYR A 42 -8.59 10.09 -2.99
C TYR A 42 -9.09 9.42 -1.70
N PHE A 43 -8.72 8.15 -1.57
CA PHE A 43 -8.77 7.38 -0.34
C PHE A 43 -7.42 6.69 -0.14
N GLN A 44 -6.79 6.83 1.02
CA GLN A 44 -5.47 6.31 1.34
C GLN A 44 -5.51 5.53 2.65
N ARG A 45 -4.86 4.37 2.67
CA ARG A 45 -4.63 3.54 3.87
C ARG A 45 -3.13 3.37 4.04
N PHE A 46 -2.63 3.69 5.22
CA PHE A 46 -1.26 3.43 5.62
C PHE A 46 -1.24 2.30 6.64
N TYR A 47 -0.39 1.31 6.40
CA TYR A 47 -0.16 0.17 7.29
C TYR A 47 1.30 0.19 7.73
N VAL A 48 1.53 -0.04 9.03
CA VAL A 48 2.88 -0.25 9.59
C VAL A 48 2.87 -1.57 10.34
N PHE A 49 3.81 -2.43 10.00
CA PHE A 49 3.99 -3.76 10.58
C PHE A 49 5.20 -3.77 11.54
N ASP A 50 5.22 -4.74 12.47
CA ASP A 50 6.28 -4.87 13.49
C ASP A 50 7.64 -5.28 12.91
N ASP A 51 7.66 -5.85 11.71
CA ASP A 51 8.85 -6.15 10.92
C ASP A 51 9.46 -4.90 10.22
N GLY A 52 8.85 -3.73 10.40
CA GLY A 52 9.25 -2.48 9.78
C GLY A 52 8.68 -2.26 8.37
N THR A 53 7.85 -3.17 7.84
CA THR A 53 7.15 -2.97 6.57
C THR A 53 6.15 -1.81 6.69
N ILE A 54 6.16 -0.92 5.71
CA ILE A 54 5.25 0.21 5.58
C ILE A 54 4.56 0.09 4.23
N VAL A 55 3.24 0.20 4.21
CA VAL A 55 2.44 0.10 2.98
C VAL A 55 1.51 1.29 2.88
N LEU A 56 1.53 1.96 1.73
CA LEU A 56 0.49 2.88 1.27
C LEU A 56 -0.39 2.15 0.26
N ASP A 57 -1.69 2.21 0.47
CA ASP A 57 -2.71 1.73 -0.44
C ASP A 57 -3.66 2.89 -0.76
N GLU A 58 -3.56 3.41 -1.97
CA GLU A 58 -4.23 4.60 -2.44
C GLU A 58 -5.22 4.27 -3.56
N VAL A 59 -6.45 4.75 -3.44
CA VAL A 59 -7.43 4.78 -4.51
C VAL A 59 -7.62 6.23 -4.93
N SER A 60 -7.21 6.58 -6.13
CA SER A 60 -7.36 7.92 -6.69
C SER A 60 -7.53 7.84 -8.21
N GLN A 61 -8.33 8.75 -8.79
CA GLN A 61 -8.52 8.86 -10.25
C GLN A 61 -8.86 7.55 -10.99
N GLY A 62 -9.61 6.63 -10.34
CA GLY A 62 -9.98 5.35 -10.94
C GLY A 62 -8.86 4.30 -10.96
N GLN A 63 -7.78 4.51 -10.20
CA GLN A 63 -6.66 3.59 -10.05
C GLN A 63 -6.45 3.23 -8.58
N ILE A 64 -5.86 2.06 -8.36
CA ILE A 64 -5.32 1.63 -7.07
C ILE A 64 -3.79 1.66 -7.19
N THR A 65 -3.14 2.37 -6.29
CA THR A 65 -1.68 2.45 -6.17
C THR A 65 -1.24 1.88 -4.82
N ILE A 66 -0.39 0.86 -4.86
CA ILE A 66 0.24 0.29 -3.68
C ILE A 66 1.71 0.71 -3.68
N LYS A 67 2.19 1.26 -2.57
CA LYS A 67 3.61 1.59 -2.36
C LYS A 67 4.14 0.97 -1.09
N SER A 68 5.41 0.56 -1.08
CA SER A 68 6.05 -0.06 0.08
C SER A 68 7.55 0.23 0.17
N ASN A 69 8.11 0.19 1.38
CA ASN A 69 9.57 0.17 1.59
C ASN A 69 10.19 -1.21 1.30
N ASN A 70 9.40 -2.27 1.35
CA ASN A 70 9.82 -3.64 1.06
C ASN A 70 9.30 -4.09 -0.30
N GLU A 71 10.08 -4.92 -0.99
CA GLU A 71 9.69 -5.57 -2.23
C GLU A 71 8.51 -6.52 -2.01
N PHE A 72 7.66 -6.65 -3.02
CA PHE A 72 6.49 -7.52 -2.97
C PHE A 72 6.15 -8.09 -4.35
N THR A 73 5.43 -9.20 -4.34
CA THR A 73 4.81 -9.80 -5.53
C THR A 73 3.31 -9.59 -5.50
N VAL A 74 2.71 -9.53 -6.68
CA VAL A 74 1.24 -9.49 -6.86
C VAL A 74 0.79 -10.85 -7.38
N GLU A 75 -0.07 -11.52 -6.62
CA GLU A 75 -0.54 -12.89 -6.87
C GLU A 75 -2.08 -12.90 -6.86
N GLY A 76 -2.70 -12.56 -7.99
CA GLY A 76 -4.17 -12.36 -8.05
C GLY A 76 -4.59 -11.18 -7.16
N ASP A 77 -5.42 -11.44 -6.15
CA ASP A 77 -5.87 -10.44 -5.18
C ASP A 77 -4.90 -10.21 -4.00
N PHE A 78 -3.74 -10.89 -3.99
CA PHE A 78 -2.80 -10.86 -2.87
C PHE A 78 -1.54 -10.06 -3.18
N ILE A 79 -1.07 -9.31 -2.18
CA ILE A 79 0.24 -8.66 -2.15
C ILE A 79 1.09 -9.38 -1.10
N ARG A 80 2.16 -10.04 -1.53
CA ARG A 80 3.05 -10.81 -0.67
C ARG A 80 4.41 -10.11 -0.57
N PHE A 81 4.84 -9.78 0.64
CA PHE A 81 6.12 -9.11 0.87
C PHE A 81 7.29 -10.11 0.89
N VAL A 82 8.36 -9.79 0.16
CA VAL A 82 9.57 -10.61 -0.03
C VAL A 82 10.52 -10.48 1.14
#